data_AF-A0A5N7ZHH2-F1
#
_entry.id   AF-A0A5N7ZHH2-F1
#
_cell.length_a   1.000
_cell.length_b   1.000
_cell.length_c   1.000
_cell.angle_alpha   90.00
_cell.angle_beta   90.00
_cell.angle_gamma   90.00
#
_symmetry.space_group_name_H-M   'P 1'
#
loop_
_entity.id
_entity.type
_entity.pdbx_description
1 polymer ?
#
loop_
_entity_poly.entity_id
_entity_poly.type
_entity_poly.pdbx_seq_one_letter_code
_entity_poly.pdbx_strand_id
1 'polypeptide(L)'
;MKLFPIFADLKDRLVLVVGGGAVAERKTLALLEASAEVVVGAPDLTPALAALAAEGRIRHRPGRFDPAWLDEAWLVVAATDDRDANAAVSEAARARRIFANVVDD
;
A
#
# COMPACT_ATOMS: atom_id res chain seq x y z
N MET A 1 16.51 10.62 11.07
CA MET A 1 16.14 9.56 12.03
C MET A 1 17.10 8.39 11.89
N LYS A 2 17.42 7.66 12.97
CA LYS A 2 18.12 6.37 12.86
C LYS A 2 17.07 5.27 12.74
N LEU A 3 17.12 4.50 11.66
CA LEU A 3 16.24 3.37 11.42
C LEU A 3 16.95 2.07 11.79
N PHE A 4 16.18 1.06 12.21
CA PHE A 4 16.69 -0.29 12.45
C PHE A 4 16.27 -1.19 11.28
N PRO A 5 17.20 -1.87 10.59
CA PRO A 5 16.86 -2.72 9.46
C PRO A 5 16.12 -3.97 9.93
N ILE A 6 15.02 -4.29 9.25
CA ILE A 6 14.27 -5.52 9.46
C ILE A 6 14.03 -6.20 8.10
N PHE A 7 14.03 -7.52 8.10
CA PHE A 7 13.49 -8.33 7.01
C PHE A 7 12.14 -8.86 7.47
N ALA A 8 11.10 -8.62 6.66
CA ALA A 8 9.74 -9.07 6.95
C ALA A 8 9.35 -10.18 5.98
N ASP A 9 8.86 -11.30 6.51
CA ASP A 9 8.17 -12.30 5.71
C ASP A 9 6.72 -11.84 5.46
N LEU A 10 6.43 -11.47 4.22
CA LEU A 10 5.12 -10.97 3.79
C LEU A 10 4.29 -12.04 3.09
N LYS A 11 4.77 -13.28 3.03
CA LYS A 11 4.04 -14.36 2.40
C LYS A 11 2.64 -14.51 3.01
N ASP A 12 1.62 -14.47 2.16
CA ASP A 12 0.21 -14.58 2.54
C ASP A 12 -0.23 -13.52 3.58
N ARG A 13 0.47 -12.37 3.64
CA ARG A 13 0.13 -11.24 4.51
C ARG A 13 -0.50 -10.11 3.72
N LEU A 14 -1.60 -9.56 4.23
CA LEU A 14 -2.27 -8.42 3.64
C LEU A 14 -1.39 -7.17 3.74
N VAL A 15 -1.08 -6.57 2.59
CA VAL A 15 -0.38 -5.30 2.48
C VAL A 15 -1.25 -4.31 1.69
N LEU A 16 -1.52 -3.15 2.30
CA LEU A 16 -2.25 -2.07 1.65
C LEU A 16 -1.29 -1.14 0.93
N VAL A 17 -1.56 -0.83 -0.33
CA VAL A 17 -0.90 0.25 -1.07
C VAL A 17 -1.95 1.33 -1.33
N VAL A 18 -1.71 2.55 -0.85
CA VAL A 18 -2.59 3.70 -1.08
C VAL A 18 -1.98 4.54 -2.19
N GLY A 19 -2.74 4.73 -3.26
CA GLY A 19 -2.29 5.36 -4.50
C GLY A 19 -2.30 4.41 -5.68
N GLY A 20 -2.53 4.96 -6.88
CA GLY A 20 -2.66 4.20 -8.12
C GLY A 20 -1.74 4.66 -9.23
N GLY A 21 -0.72 5.46 -8.91
CA GLY A 21 0.28 5.97 -9.86
C GLY A 21 1.51 5.09 -10.01
N ALA A 22 2.52 5.58 -10.74
CA ALA A 22 3.74 4.82 -11.05
C ALA A 22 4.53 4.38 -9.80
N VAL A 23 4.52 5.18 -8.73
CA VAL A 23 5.15 4.81 -7.45
C VAL A 23 4.45 3.60 -6.83
N ALA A 24 3.12 3.64 -6.74
CA ALA A 24 2.30 2.54 -6.22
C ALA A 24 2.48 1.26 -7.05
N GLU A 25 2.59 1.39 -8.39
CA GLU A 25 2.87 0.29 -9.30
C GLU A 25 4.18 -0.42 -8.97
N ARG A 26 5.30 0.32 -8.88
CA ARG A 26 6.61 -0.26 -8.53
C ARG A 26 6.58 -0.96 -7.16
N LYS A 27 5.92 -0.35 -6.17
CA LYS A 27 5.80 -0.92 -4.82
C LYS A 27 4.94 -2.18 -4.83
N THR A 28 3.84 -2.18 -5.58
CA THR A 28 2.96 -3.34 -5.76
C THR A 28 3.71 -4.52 -6.35
N LEU A 29 4.51 -4.30 -7.40
CA LEU A 29 5.31 -5.37 -8.02
C LEU A 29 6.30 -5.99 -7.03
N ALA A 30 7.05 -5.17 -6.29
CA ALA A 30 8.00 -5.66 -5.27
C ALA A 30 7.30 -6.43 -4.14
N LEU A 31 6.10 -6.02 -3.75
CA LEU A 31 5.30 -6.72 -2.73
C LEU A 31 4.77 -8.07 -3.25
N LEU A 32 4.37 -8.14 -4.52
CA LEU A 32 3.98 -9.40 -5.16
C LEU A 32 5.15 -10.39 -5.25
N GLU A 33 6.36 -9.90 -5.54
CA GLU A 33 7.58 -10.73 -5.51
C GLU A 33 7.85 -11.29 -4.10
N ALA A 34 7.51 -10.52 -3.06
CA ALA A 34 7.54 -10.96 -1.66
C ALA A 34 6.35 -11.85 -1.25
N SER A 35 5.52 -12.29 -2.20
CA SER A 35 4.34 -13.14 -1.98
C SER A 35 3.28 -12.52 -1.05
N ALA A 36 3.21 -11.19 -1.00
CA ALA A 36 2.18 -10.48 -0.23
C ALA A 36 0.81 -10.57 -0.89
N GLU A 37 -0.25 -10.56 -0.06
CA GLU A 37 -1.61 -10.29 -0.52
C GLU A 37 -1.81 -8.78 -0.67
N VAL A 38 -1.67 -8.27 -1.89
CA VAL A 38 -1.70 -6.82 -2.13
C VAL A 38 -3.11 -6.32 -2.40
N VAL A 39 -3.51 -5.29 -1.64
CA VAL A 39 -4.69 -4.47 -1.90
C VAL A 39 -4.24 -3.08 -2.31
N VAL A 40 -4.71 -2.59 -3.47
CA VAL A 40 -4.43 -1.23 -3.94
C VAL A 40 -5.67 -0.38 -3.77
N GLY A 41 -5.57 0.66 -2.94
CA GLY A 41 -6.62 1.64 -2.67
C GLY A 41 -6.35 2.94 -3.40
N ALA A 42 -7.14 3.24 -4.44
CA ALA A 42 -7.03 4.47 -5.23
C ALA A 42 -8.29 4.74 -6.04
N PRO A 43 -8.62 6.01 -6.36
CA PRO A 43 -9.73 6.33 -7.27
C PRO A 43 -9.54 5.69 -8.65
N ASP A 44 -8.33 5.82 -9.18
CA ASP A 44 -7.91 5.34 -10.50
C ASP A 44 -6.61 4.53 -10.38
N LEU A 45 -6.41 3.60 -11.31
CA LEU A 45 -5.20 2.78 -11.41
C LEU A 45 -4.46 3.09 -12.72
N THR A 46 -3.13 2.94 -12.71
CA THR A 46 -2.38 2.82 -13.96
C THR A 46 -2.86 1.61 -14.77
N PRO A 47 -2.66 1.60 -16.10
CA PRO A 47 -3.01 0.44 -16.93
C PRO A 47 -2.39 -0.87 -16.44
N ALA A 48 -1.15 -0.84 -15.92
CA ALA A 48 -0.49 -2.03 -15.40
C ALA A 48 -1.13 -2.52 -14.10
N LEU A 49 -1.46 -1.62 -13.16
CA LEU A 49 -2.19 -1.99 -11.94
C LEU A 49 -3.59 -2.53 -12.26
N ALA A 50 -4.28 -1.92 -13.22
CA ALA A 50 -5.58 -2.41 -13.69
C ALA A 50 -5.49 -3.83 -14.30
N ALA A 51 -4.44 -4.11 -15.07
CA ALA A 51 -4.20 -5.45 -15.60
C ALA A 51 -3.96 -6.48 -14.49
N LEU A 52 -3.13 -6.16 -13.49
CA LEU A 52 -2.89 -7.02 -12.32
C LEU A 52 -4.19 -7.30 -11.54
N ALA A 53 -5.07 -6.30 -11.41
CA ALA A 53 -6.36 -6.47 -10.77
C ALA A 53 -7.29 -7.38 -11.61
N ALA A 54 -7.32 -7.21 -12.93
CA ALA A 54 -8.09 -8.06 -13.83
C ALA A 54 -7.59 -9.52 -13.85
N GLU A 55 -6.29 -9.74 -13.67
CA GLU A 55 -5.67 -11.07 -13.51
C GLU A 55 -5.91 -11.67 -12.12
N GLY A 56 -6.51 -10.94 -11.18
CA GLY A 56 -6.73 -11.38 -9.80
C GLY A 56 -5.45 -11.43 -8.95
N ARG A 57 -4.35 -10.83 -9.42
CA ARG A 57 -3.07 -10.79 -8.69
C ARG A 57 -3.08 -9.78 -7.55
N ILE A 58 -3.91 -8.74 -7.65
CA ILE A 58 -4.15 -7.75 -6.59
C ILE A 58 -5.65 -7.53 -6.42
N ARG A 59 -6.06 -7.03 -5.26
CA ARG A 59 -7.42 -6.51 -5.06
C ARG A 59 -7.43 -5.00 -5.24
N HIS A 60 -8.33 -4.48 -6.07
CA HIS A 60 -8.54 -3.02 -6.19
C HIS A 60 -9.65 -2.57 -5.25
N ARG A 61 -9.39 -1.53 -4.47
CA ARG A 61 -10.37 -0.81 -3.66
C ARG A 61 -10.55 0.60 -4.21
N PRO A 62 -11.59 0.86 -5.02
CA PRO A 62 -11.80 2.17 -5.62
C PRO A 62 -12.17 3.21 -4.56
N GLY A 63 -11.49 4.36 -4.59
CA GLY A 63 -11.84 5.51 -3.76
C GLY A 63 -10.65 6.19 -3.09
N ARG A 64 -10.98 7.14 -2.19
CA ARG A 64 -10.01 7.81 -1.32
C ARG A 64 -9.79 6.99 -0.05
N PHE A 65 -8.61 7.12 0.54
CA PHE A 65 -8.23 6.39 1.75
C PHE A 65 -9.27 6.55 2.86
N ASP A 66 -9.68 5.41 3.42
CA ASP A 66 -10.47 5.31 4.65
C ASP A 66 -9.63 4.55 5.68
N PRO A 67 -9.50 5.04 6.94
CA PRO A 67 -8.77 4.33 7.99
C PRO A 67 -9.20 2.88 8.24
N ALA A 68 -10.44 2.50 7.92
CA ALA A 68 -10.92 1.11 7.98
C ALA A 68 -10.23 0.20 6.94
N TRP A 69 -9.54 0.77 5.95
CA TRP A 69 -8.78 -0.03 4.99
C TRP A 69 -7.53 -0.68 5.58
N LEU A 70 -7.09 -0.19 6.74
CA LEU A 70 -5.99 -0.76 7.49
C LEU A 70 -6.39 -2.00 8.30
N ASP A 71 -7.68 -2.35 8.32
CA ASP A 71 -8.14 -3.55 9.00
C ASP A 71 -7.44 -4.77 8.38
N GLU A 72 -6.83 -5.59 9.24
CA GLU A 72 -6.04 -6.79 8.91
C GLU A 72 -4.71 -6.53 8.16
N ALA A 73 -4.37 -5.28 7.85
CA ALA A 73 -3.11 -4.95 7.18
C ALA A 73 -1.92 -5.11 8.13
N TRP A 74 -0.86 -5.76 7.63
CA TRP A 74 0.42 -5.89 8.33
C TRP A 74 1.37 -4.73 8.04
N LEU A 75 1.25 -4.18 6.84
CA LEU A 75 2.06 -3.11 6.30
C LEU A 75 1.16 -2.23 5.41
N VAL A 76 1.38 -0.92 5.45
CA VAL A 76 0.81 0.01 4.47
C VAL A 76 1.91 0.78 3.76
N VAL A 77 1.72 1.02 2.46
CA VAL A 77 2.56 1.89 1.63
C VAL A 77 1.71 3.07 1.18
N ALA A 78 2.04 4.28 1.63
CA ALA A 78 1.42 5.51 1.13
C ALA A 78 2.25 6.02 -0.06
N ALA A 79 1.69 5.93 -1.27
CA ALA A 79 2.35 6.22 -2.53
C ALA A 79 1.45 7.13 -3.40
N THR A 80 0.98 8.23 -2.82
CA THR A 80 0.19 9.26 -3.50
C THR A 80 0.98 10.56 -3.61
N ASP A 81 0.63 11.42 -4.58
CA ASP A 81 1.16 12.78 -4.69
C ASP A 81 0.49 13.76 -3.68
N ASP A 82 -0.52 13.30 -2.95
CA ASP A 82 -1.25 14.06 -1.95
C ASP A 82 -0.59 13.87 -0.58
N ARG A 83 0.11 14.92 -0.11
CA ARG A 83 0.81 14.91 1.18
C ARG A 83 -0.14 14.75 2.36
N ASP A 84 -1.35 15.30 2.27
CA ASP A 84 -2.33 15.21 3.35
C ASP A 84 -2.89 13.78 3.42
N ALA A 85 -3.12 13.14 2.27
CA ALA A 85 -3.50 11.73 2.21
C ALA A 85 -2.39 10.84 2.79
N ASN A 86 -1.13 11.07 2.43
CA ASN A 86 0.01 10.30 2.95
C ASN A 86 0.16 10.47 4.48
N ALA A 87 -0.01 11.68 5.01
CA ALA A 87 -0.02 11.95 6.43
C ALA A 87 -1.19 11.22 7.15
N ALA A 88 -2.39 11.26 6.58
CA ALA A 88 -3.56 10.57 7.12
C ALA A 88 -3.35 9.05 7.20
N VAL A 89 -2.74 8.44 6.18
CA VAL A 89 -2.37 7.01 6.18
C VAL A 89 -1.37 6.71 7.31
N SER A 90 -0.32 7.53 7.43
CA SER A 90 0.73 7.36 8.44
C SER A 90 0.18 7.42 9.86
N GLU A 91 -0.64 8.43 10.16
CA GLU A 91 -1.27 8.60 11.48
C GLU A 91 -2.23 7.45 11.80
N ALA A 92 -3.05 7.04 10.84
CA ALA A 92 -4.00 5.94 11.02
C ALA A 92 -3.30 4.58 11.24
N ALA A 93 -2.17 4.35 10.56
CA ALA A 93 -1.34 3.15 10.73
C ALA A 93 -0.62 3.16 12.08
N ARG A 94 -0.06 4.31 12.48
CA ARG A 94 0.59 4.50 13.79
C ARG A 94 -0.37 4.21 14.93
N ALA A 95 -1.61 4.71 14.86
CA ALA A 95 -2.63 4.46 15.87
C ALA A 95 -2.97 2.97 16.05
N ARG A 96 -2.79 2.16 14.99
CA ARG A 96 -3.04 0.71 14.96
C ARG A 96 -1.80 -0.14 15.20
N ARG A 97 -0.60 0.47 15.31
CA ARG A 97 0.71 -0.21 15.36
C ARG A 97 1.01 -1.02 14.09
N ILE A 98 0.59 -0.51 12.93
CA ILE A 98 0.89 -1.06 11.61
C ILE A 98 2.13 -0.34 11.08
N PHE A 99 3.07 -1.08 10.48
CA PHE A 99 4.22 -0.44 9.82
C PHE A 99 3.75 0.35 8.60
N ALA A 100 4.22 1.58 8.47
CA ALA A 100 3.91 2.45 7.35
C ALA A 100 5.20 2.79 6.58
N ASN A 101 5.15 2.64 5.27
CA ASN A 101 6.13 3.17 4.34
C ASN A 101 5.48 4.34 3.61
N VAL A 102 5.81 5.57 4.02
CA VAL A 102 5.37 6.76 3.31
C VAL A 102 6.44 7.07 2.28
N VAL A 103 6.06 7.08 1.00
CA VAL A 103 6.97 7.48 -0.07
C VAL A 103 7.02 9.00 -0.06
N ASP A 104 7.99 9.50 0.68
CA ASP A 104 8.49 10.85 0.51
C ASP A 104 9.26 10.85 -0.82
N ASP A 105 9.01 11.81 -1.71
CA ASP A 105 9.85 11.99 -2.92
C ASP A 105 11.35 11.97 -2.58
#